data_AF-A0A401U636-F1
#
_entry.id   AF-A0A401U636-F1
#
_cell.length_a   1.000
_cell.length_b   1.000
_cell.length_c   1.000
_cell.angle_alpha   90.00
_cell.angle_beta   90.00
_cell.angle_gamma   90.00
#
_symmetry.space_group_name_H-M   'P 1'
#
loop_
_entity.id
_entity.type
_entity.pdbx_description
1 polymer ?
#
loop_
_entity_poly.entity_id
_entity_poly.type
_entity_poly.pdbx_seq_one_letter_code
_entity_poly.pdbx_strand_id
1 'polypeptide(L)'
;MTTKDIEQKEEIFTRDFLLALSKWQNGWAENQEERRKIADELVRQCEKLAQKFKTVNHPCYRKRFIKSGELIPILIDNYFFEGVASWTKDIEYAKWFKGRVKPDVKHVMVFKHLPLPQEIVVNIMSLWEDEEFKKVAEIFKTEDREASRALFNFKDNQSEIVLRSTLKGNEIEDMVGISSSFDELCDMAGIPDDKREQLSIKYARDPNGLDIEIPIFGGARPTKEAIQKTLIAFRELMETSRKNNTYVDFSKTAIPHADDLKHKLD
;
A
#
# COMPACT_ATOMS: atom_id res chain seq x y z
N MET A 1 -30.52 48.42 -7.78
CA MET A 1 -29.44 47.54 -7.28
C MET A 1 -30.05 46.62 -6.23
N THR A 2 -30.44 45.42 -6.67
CA THR A 2 -31.11 44.42 -5.82
C THR A 2 -30.07 43.52 -5.18
N THR A 3 -30.04 43.56 -3.86
CA THR A 3 -29.32 42.69 -2.92
C THR A 3 -29.90 41.27 -2.95
N LYS A 4 -29.65 40.52 -4.03
CA LYS A 4 -30.12 39.12 -4.15
C LYS A 4 -29.20 38.16 -4.89
N ASP A 5 -27.91 38.47 -5.02
CA ASP A 5 -26.90 37.52 -5.54
C ASP A 5 -25.71 37.44 -4.58
N ILE A 6 -25.96 37.10 -3.32
CA ILE A 6 -24.92 36.44 -2.51
C ILE A 6 -25.12 34.96 -2.79
N GLU A 7 -24.47 34.47 -3.86
CA GLU A 7 -24.17 33.05 -3.97
C GLU A 7 -23.56 32.63 -2.63
N GLN A 8 -24.28 31.82 -1.86
CA GLN A 8 -23.70 31.07 -0.76
C GLN A 8 -22.69 30.14 -1.42
N LYS A 9 -21.46 30.62 -1.59
CA LYS A 9 -20.33 29.82 -2.05
C LYS A 9 -20.18 28.72 -1.01
N GLU A 10 -20.65 27.52 -1.33
CA GLU A 10 -20.51 26.38 -0.43
C GLU A 10 -19.04 26.26 -0.06
N GLU A 11 -18.75 26.30 1.23
CA GLU A 11 -17.38 26.20 1.73
C GLU A 11 -16.88 24.77 1.46
N ILE A 12 -16.03 24.64 0.43
CA ILE A 12 -15.53 23.34 -0.04
C ILE A 12 -14.62 22.68 1.01
N PHE A 13 -13.86 23.48 1.77
CA PHE A 13 -12.92 23.00 2.79
C PHE A 13 -13.47 23.21 4.19
N THR A 14 -14.41 22.36 4.57
CA THR A 14 -15.02 22.43 5.91
C THR A 14 -14.02 22.00 7.00
N ARG A 15 -14.31 22.38 8.25
CA ARG A 15 -13.55 21.89 9.41
C ARG A 15 -13.55 20.37 9.49
N ASP A 16 -14.67 19.72 9.21
CA ASP A 16 -14.78 18.25 9.24
C ASP A 16 -13.89 17.59 8.19
N PHE A 17 -13.80 18.16 6.99
CA PHE A 17 -12.86 17.69 5.97
C PHE A 17 -11.41 17.78 6.45
N LEU A 18 -11.01 18.90 7.05
CA LEU A 18 -9.64 19.08 7.57
C LEU A 18 -9.32 18.13 8.72
N LEU A 19 -10.29 17.84 9.59
CA LEU A 19 -10.16 16.82 10.63
C LEU A 19 -10.00 15.42 10.04
N ALA A 20 -10.83 15.07 9.05
CA ALA A 20 -10.76 13.76 8.39
C ALA A 20 -9.41 13.56 7.70
N LEU A 21 -8.95 14.57 6.96
CA LEU A 21 -7.66 14.57 6.28
C LEU A 21 -6.50 14.46 7.28
N SER A 22 -6.53 15.25 8.36
CA SER A 22 -5.46 15.21 9.37
C SER A 22 -5.43 13.86 10.11
N LYS A 23 -6.59 13.28 10.45
CA LYS A 23 -6.66 11.93 11.04
C LYS A 23 -6.10 10.86 10.11
N TRP A 24 -6.41 10.95 8.82
CA TRP A 24 -5.85 10.06 7.81
C TRP A 24 -4.31 10.14 7.78
N GLN A 25 -3.76 11.36 7.70
CA GLN A 25 -2.32 11.58 7.66
C GLN A 25 -1.60 11.28 8.98
N ASN A 26 -2.29 11.38 10.12
CA ASN A 26 -1.75 10.97 11.41
C ASN A 26 -1.57 9.43 11.50
N GLY A 27 -2.32 8.68 10.70
CA GLY A 27 -2.30 7.23 10.68
C GLY A 27 -3.03 6.60 11.86
N TRP A 28 -2.99 5.26 11.91
CA TRP A 28 -3.82 4.43 12.81
C TRP A 28 -3.02 3.37 13.57
N ALA A 29 -1.70 3.53 13.69
CA ALA A 29 -0.80 2.60 14.40
C ALA A 29 -1.01 1.11 14.05
N GLU A 30 -1.32 0.83 12.77
CA GLU A 30 -1.60 -0.51 12.23
C GLU A 30 -2.92 -1.18 12.73
N ASN A 31 -3.75 -0.48 13.53
CA ASN A 31 -5.12 -0.91 13.86
C ASN A 31 -6.05 -0.79 12.64
N GLN A 32 -6.49 -1.93 12.10
CA GLN A 32 -7.29 -1.98 10.87
C GLN A 32 -8.74 -1.53 11.07
N GLU A 33 -9.31 -1.67 12.26
CA GLU A 33 -10.68 -1.20 12.53
C GLU A 33 -10.72 0.34 12.54
N GLU A 34 -9.74 0.96 13.20
CA GLU A 34 -9.59 2.42 13.20
C GLU A 34 -9.27 2.96 11.80
N ARG A 35 -8.41 2.28 11.04
CA ARG A 35 -8.17 2.61 9.62
C ARG A 35 -9.47 2.71 8.83
N ARG A 36 -10.40 1.77 9.02
CA ARG A 36 -11.68 1.75 8.28
C ARG A 36 -12.57 2.91 8.66
N LYS A 37 -12.71 3.22 9.96
CA LYS A 37 -13.48 4.39 10.43
C LYS A 37 -12.93 5.70 9.85
N ILE A 38 -11.60 5.85 9.82
CA ILE A 38 -10.95 7.04 9.24
C ILE A 38 -11.16 7.07 7.72
N ALA A 39 -11.03 5.93 7.03
CA ALA A 39 -11.28 5.84 5.59
C ALA A 39 -12.71 6.23 5.22
N ASP A 40 -13.71 5.75 5.98
CA ASP A 40 -15.13 6.05 5.76
C ASP A 40 -15.39 7.55 5.83
N GLU A 41 -14.90 8.17 6.89
CA GLU A 41 -15.09 9.59 7.12
C GLU A 41 -14.36 10.42 6.07
N LEU A 42 -13.13 10.03 5.69
CA LEU A 42 -12.40 10.71 4.63
C LEU A 42 -13.13 10.62 3.29
N VAL A 43 -13.58 9.42 2.89
CA VAL A 43 -14.33 9.22 1.64
C VAL A 43 -15.57 10.09 1.62
N ARG A 44 -16.35 10.08 2.71
CA ARG A 44 -17.56 10.89 2.86
C ARG A 44 -17.28 12.38 2.71
N GLN A 45 -16.26 12.91 3.38
CA GLN A 45 -15.89 14.33 3.28
C GLN A 45 -15.37 14.70 1.89
N CYS A 46 -14.78 13.75 1.16
CA CYS A 46 -14.28 13.98 -0.18
C CYS A 46 -15.37 13.94 -1.26
N GLU A 47 -16.61 13.52 -0.98
CA GLU A 47 -17.67 13.39 -2.01
C GLU A 47 -17.91 14.70 -2.76
N LYS A 48 -17.98 15.83 -2.03
CA LYS A 48 -18.23 17.17 -2.56
C LYS A 48 -16.99 17.87 -3.12
N LEU A 49 -15.82 17.25 -2.97
CA LEU A 49 -14.56 17.86 -3.38
C LEU A 49 -14.52 17.99 -4.91
N ALA A 50 -14.11 19.17 -5.39
CA ALA A 50 -14.06 19.49 -6.81
C ALA A 50 -13.17 18.51 -7.61
N GLN A 51 -13.52 18.28 -8.88
CA GLN A 51 -12.86 17.28 -9.73
C GLN A 51 -11.35 17.49 -9.89
N LYS A 52 -10.86 18.74 -9.80
CA LYS A 52 -9.43 19.05 -9.86
C LYS A 52 -8.62 18.35 -8.74
N PHE A 53 -9.26 18.10 -7.60
CA PHE A 53 -8.66 17.37 -6.47
C PHE A 53 -8.86 15.85 -6.54
N LYS A 54 -9.54 15.35 -7.57
CA LYS A 54 -9.78 13.93 -7.85
C LYS A 54 -9.21 13.53 -9.20
N THR A 55 -8.12 14.17 -9.60
CA THR A 55 -7.47 13.94 -10.90
C THR A 55 -5.98 13.71 -10.69
N VAL A 56 -5.45 12.69 -11.38
CA VAL A 56 -4.04 12.35 -11.47
C VAL A 56 -3.80 11.85 -12.89
N ASN A 57 -2.71 12.30 -13.53
CA ASN A 57 -2.37 11.96 -14.91
C ASN A 57 -1.00 11.26 -15.03
N HIS A 58 -0.47 10.77 -13.91
CA HIS A 58 0.79 10.04 -13.84
C HIS A 58 0.61 8.75 -13.03
N PRO A 59 1.52 7.77 -13.20
CA PRO A 59 1.51 6.59 -12.35
C PRO A 59 1.67 6.94 -10.86
N CYS A 60 1.00 6.15 -10.04
CA CYS A 60 1.10 6.15 -8.59
C CYS A 60 1.70 4.82 -8.12
N TYR A 61 2.42 4.87 -7.01
CA TYR A 61 3.15 3.75 -6.44
C TYR A 61 2.66 3.45 -5.04
N ARG A 62 2.59 2.16 -4.73
CA ARG A 62 2.28 1.70 -3.38
C ARG A 62 3.07 0.46 -3.04
N LYS A 63 3.75 0.51 -1.90
CA LYS A 63 4.41 -0.66 -1.33
C LYS A 63 3.47 -1.40 -0.40
N ARG A 64 3.49 -2.73 -0.51
CA ARG A 64 2.73 -3.65 0.33
C ARG A 64 3.62 -4.76 0.84
N PHE A 65 3.42 -5.05 2.13
CA PHE A 65 3.88 -6.26 2.77
C PHE A 65 2.82 -7.34 2.53
N ILE A 66 3.16 -8.37 1.75
CA ILE A 66 2.20 -9.37 1.29
C ILE A 66 2.03 -10.44 2.37
N LYS A 67 0.81 -10.55 2.90
CA LYS A 67 0.48 -11.52 3.94
C LYS A 67 0.26 -12.91 3.34
N SER A 68 0.34 -13.93 4.19
CA SER A 68 -0.05 -15.29 3.83
C SER A 68 -1.46 -15.31 3.24
N GLY A 69 -1.64 -16.02 2.12
CA GLY A 69 -2.92 -16.11 1.41
C GLY A 69 -3.21 -14.97 0.42
N GLU A 70 -2.50 -13.84 0.44
CA GLU A 70 -2.74 -12.71 -0.49
C GLU A 70 -2.11 -12.95 -1.88
N LEU A 71 -1.14 -13.86 -2.02
CA LEU A 71 -0.46 -14.11 -3.29
C LEU A 71 -1.40 -14.64 -4.38
N ILE A 72 -2.32 -15.53 -4.04
CA ILE A 72 -3.28 -16.08 -5.01
C ILE A 72 -4.18 -14.98 -5.59
N PRO A 73 -4.91 -14.19 -4.79
CA PRO A 73 -5.80 -13.18 -5.33
C PRO A 73 -5.02 -12.08 -6.07
N ILE A 74 -3.81 -11.74 -5.62
CA ILE A 74 -2.99 -10.74 -6.30
C ILE A 74 -2.42 -11.26 -7.63
N LEU A 75 -1.78 -12.43 -7.64
CA LEU A 75 -1.03 -12.92 -8.81
C LEU A 75 -1.88 -13.73 -9.78
N ILE A 76 -2.76 -14.59 -9.26
CA ILE A 76 -3.54 -15.54 -10.07
C ILE A 76 -4.86 -14.91 -10.48
N ASP A 77 -5.65 -14.44 -9.51
CA ASP A 77 -6.94 -13.79 -9.82
C ASP A 77 -6.73 -12.37 -10.37
N ASN A 78 -5.51 -11.84 -10.24
CA ASN A 78 -5.11 -10.51 -10.68
C ASN A 78 -6.01 -9.42 -10.07
N TYR A 79 -6.41 -9.62 -8.81
CA TYR A 79 -7.49 -8.89 -8.16
C TYR A 79 -7.48 -9.02 -6.63
N PHE A 80 -7.00 -8.00 -5.93
CA PHE A 80 -7.11 -7.93 -4.47
C PHE A 80 -7.41 -6.51 -3.97
N PHE A 81 -8.63 -6.31 -3.44
CA PHE A 81 -9.03 -5.02 -2.90
C PHE A 81 -8.71 -4.93 -1.41
N GLU A 82 -7.77 -4.07 -1.04
CA GLU A 82 -7.34 -3.90 0.35
C GLU A 82 -8.10 -2.76 1.08
N GLY A 83 -9.10 -2.16 0.45
CA GLY A 83 -9.77 -0.94 0.91
C GLY A 83 -9.02 0.33 0.51
N VAL A 84 -9.52 1.49 0.98
CA VAL A 84 -8.97 2.82 0.67
C VAL A 84 -7.55 2.98 1.18
N ALA A 85 -6.60 3.38 0.35
CA ALA A 85 -5.18 3.32 0.66
C ALA A 85 -4.41 4.54 0.15
N SER A 86 -3.32 4.88 0.84
CA SER A 86 -2.36 5.88 0.39
C SER A 86 -1.43 5.32 -0.69
N TRP A 87 -1.29 6.09 -1.76
CA TRP A 87 -0.33 5.91 -2.84
C TRP A 87 0.52 7.16 -2.96
N THR A 88 1.62 7.09 -3.69
CA THR A 88 2.52 8.23 -3.92
C THR A 88 2.93 8.36 -5.37
N LYS A 89 3.22 9.57 -5.86
CA LYS A 89 3.88 9.76 -7.16
C LYS A 89 5.36 9.33 -7.18
N ASP A 90 5.97 9.15 -6.01
CA ASP A 90 7.41 8.89 -5.86
C ASP A 90 7.66 7.42 -5.53
N ILE A 91 8.25 6.70 -6.50
CA ILE A 91 8.58 5.28 -6.35
C ILE A 91 9.65 5.03 -5.27
N GLU A 92 10.64 5.93 -5.13
CA GLU A 92 11.72 5.77 -4.16
C GLU A 92 11.19 6.01 -2.74
N TYR A 93 10.29 6.99 -2.58
CA TYR A 93 9.54 7.17 -1.34
C TYR A 93 8.72 5.90 -1.01
N ALA A 94 7.98 5.33 -1.97
CA ALA A 94 7.22 4.11 -1.76
C ALA A 94 8.10 2.94 -1.30
N LYS A 95 9.26 2.74 -1.96
CA LYS A 95 10.23 1.69 -1.62
C LYS A 95 10.81 1.86 -0.23
N TRP A 96 11.11 3.09 0.20
CA TRP A 96 11.72 3.37 1.49
C TRP A 96 10.71 3.36 2.66
N PHE A 97 9.50 3.87 2.46
CA PHE A 97 8.53 4.12 3.53
C PHE A 97 8.20 2.90 4.40
N LYS A 98 8.41 2.94 5.72
CA LYS A 98 8.25 1.80 6.66
C LYS A 98 9.22 0.63 6.45
N GLY A 99 10.37 0.85 5.81
CA GLY A 99 11.43 -0.16 5.67
C GLY A 99 11.10 -1.31 4.71
N ARG A 100 11.98 -2.30 4.59
CA ARG A 100 11.86 -3.40 3.62
C ARG A 100 11.51 -4.76 4.24
N VAL A 101 11.45 -4.80 5.57
CA VAL A 101 11.26 -6.03 6.35
C VAL A 101 10.20 -5.77 7.42
N LYS A 102 9.29 -6.73 7.58
CA LYS A 102 8.38 -6.82 8.72
C LYS A 102 8.37 -8.27 9.21
N PRO A 103 8.18 -8.51 10.52
CA PRO A 103 7.87 -9.85 11.01
C PRO A 103 6.70 -10.45 10.24
N ASP A 104 6.75 -11.77 10.01
CA ASP A 104 5.67 -12.57 9.40
C ASP A 104 5.35 -12.27 7.92
N VAL A 105 6.22 -11.54 7.21
CA VAL A 105 6.06 -11.22 5.80
C VAL A 105 7.24 -11.77 5.01
N LYS A 106 6.95 -12.54 3.95
CA LYS A 106 7.99 -13.13 3.09
C LYS A 106 8.25 -12.32 1.82
N HIS A 107 7.30 -11.51 1.40
CA HIS A 107 7.40 -10.73 0.17
C HIS A 107 6.92 -9.30 0.40
N VAL A 108 7.67 -8.37 -0.16
CA VAL A 108 7.28 -6.96 -0.25
C VAL A 108 7.20 -6.61 -1.72
N MET A 109 6.08 -6.02 -2.14
CA MET A 109 5.83 -5.67 -3.53
C MET A 109 5.53 -4.19 -3.66
N VAL A 110 6.02 -3.57 -4.72
CA VAL A 110 5.65 -2.21 -5.13
C VAL A 110 4.77 -2.33 -6.35
N PHE A 111 3.56 -1.77 -6.24
CA PHE A 111 2.59 -1.68 -7.32
C PHE A 111 2.73 -0.34 -8.02
N LYS A 112 2.57 -0.33 -9.33
CA LYS A 112 2.51 0.85 -10.19
C LYS A 112 1.17 0.85 -10.90
N HIS A 113 0.36 1.85 -10.60
CA HIS A 113 -1.00 1.95 -11.09
C HIS A 113 -1.25 3.34 -11.65
N LEU A 114 -1.93 3.43 -12.79
CA LEU A 114 -2.41 4.71 -13.35
C LEU A 114 -3.89 4.85 -12.95
N PRO A 115 -4.22 5.68 -11.93
CA PRO A 115 -5.56 5.70 -11.39
C PRO A 115 -6.58 6.28 -12.36
N LEU A 116 -7.75 5.67 -12.43
CA LEU A 116 -8.93 6.26 -13.06
C LEU A 116 -9.52 7.34 -12.14
N PRO A 117 -10.20 8.37 -12.69
CA PRO A 117 -10.77 9.45 -11.89
C PRO A 117 -11.66 8.99 -10.72
N GLN A 118 -12.46 7.94 -10.94
CA GLN A 118 -13.35 7.37 -9.92
C GLN A 118 -12.59 6.64 -8.79
N GLU A 119 -11.36 6.19 -9.04
CA GLU A 119 -10.52 5.54 -8.03
C GLU A 119 -9.91 6.56 -7.06
N ILE A 120 -9.87 7.85 -7.43
CA ILE A 120 -9.23 8.88 -6.63
C ILE A 120 -10.22 9.40 -5.59
N VAL A 121 -9.92 9.16 -4.32
CA VAL A 121 -10.64 9.78 -3.20
C VAL A 121 -10.22 11.24 -3.08
N VAL A 122 -8.91 11.47 -2.99
CA VAL A 122 -8.31 12.81 -2.95
C VAL A 122 -6.85 12.77 -3.39
N ASN A 123 -6.46 13.74 -4.21
CA ASN A 123 -5.07 14.05 -4.53
C ASN A 123 -4.59 15.15 -3.58
N ILE A 124 -3.87 14.76 -2.52
CA ILE A 124 -3.47 15.69 -1.45
C ILE A 124 -2.46 16.72 -1.98
N MET A 125 -1.66 16.38 -2.98
CA MET A 125 -0.76 17.33 -3.63
C MET A 125 -1.53 18.53 -4.20
N SER A 126 -2.60 18.24 -4.94
CA SER A 126 -3.41 19.28 -5.57
C SER A 126 -4.13 20.17 -4.55
N LEU A 127 -4.44 19.66 -3.35
CA LEU A 127 -4.93 20.49 -2.24
C LEU A 127 -3.87 21.53 -1.84
N TRP A 128 -2.63 21.10 -1.65
CA TRP A 128 -1.54 21.99 -1.27
C TRP A 128 -1.04 22.90 -2.40
N GLU A 129 -1.48 22.70 -3.63
CA GLU A 129 -1.29 23.65 -4.73
C GLU A 129 -2.35 24.76 -4.73
N ASP A 130 -3.48 24.56 -4.05
CA ASP A 130 -4.62 25.49 -4.01
C ASP A 130 -4.48 26.53 -2.88
N GLU A 131 -4.59 27.81 -3.25
CA GLU A 131 -4.44 28.93 -2.31
C GLU A 131 -5.60 29.06 -1.32
N GLU A 132 -6.81 28.64 -1.69
CA GLU A 132 -7.96 28.65 -0.78
C GLU A 132 -7.75 27.57 0.30
N PHE A 133 -7.34 26.37 -0.08
CA PHE A 133 -7.01 25.30 0.86
C PHE A 133 -5.90 25.71 1.84
N LYS A 134 -4.80 26.31 1.35
CA LYS A 134 -3.70 26.77 2.22
C LYS A 134 -4.18 27.74 3.30
N LYS A 135 -5.05 28.69 2.92
CA LYS A 135 -5.59 29.69 3.86
C LYS A 135 -6.44 29.02 4.94
N VAL A 136 -7.37 28.16 4.54
CA VAL A 136 -8.26 27.46 5.50
C VAL A 136 -7.44 26.52 6.40
N ALA A 137 -6.43 25.83 5.86
CA ALA A 137 -5.55 24.98 6.66
C ALA A 137 -4.77 25.76 7.74
N GLU A 138 -4.27 26.97 7.44
CA GLU A 138 -3.60 27.82 8.43
C GLU A 138 -4.58 28.34 9.50
N ILE A 139 -5.83 28.68 9.11
CA ILE A 139 -6.88 29.02 10.08
C ILE A 139 -7.14 27.83 11.01
N PHE A 140 -7.35 26.64 10.46
CA PHE A 140 -7.57 25.41 11.22
C PHE A 140 -6.42 25.12 12.20
N LYS A 141 -5.16 25.37 11.80
CA LYS A 141 -4.00 25.25 12.69
C LYS A 141 -3.99 26.25 13.84
N THR A 142 -4.51 27.47 13.63
CA THR A 142 -4.64 28.47 14.70
C THR A 142 -5.76 28.12 15.67
N GLU A 143 -6.83 27.50 15.18
CA GLU A 143 -8.00 27.11 15.98
C GLU A 143 -7.78 25.80 16.76
N ASP A 144 -7.08 24.83 16.16
CA ASP A 144 -6.87 23.49 16.73
C ASP A 144 -5.48 22.94 16.37
N ARG A 145 -4.47 23.43 17.09
CA ARG A 145 -3.05 23.10 16.84
C ARG A 145 -2.76 21.60 16.99
N GLU A 146 -3.47 20.91 17.88
CA GLU A 146 -3.27 19.48 18.10
C GLU A 146 -3.81 18.70 16.90
N ALA A 147 -5.06 18.97 16.51
CA ALA A 147 -5.68 18.30 15.38
C ALA A 147 -4.98 18.63 14.05
N SER A 148 -4.41 19.82 13.88
CA SER A 148 -3.73 20.21 12.64
C SER A 148 -2.32 19.63 12.48
N ARG A 149 -1.72 19.05 13.54
CA ARG A 149 -0.30 18.71 13.55
C ARG A 149 0.09 17.78 12.39
N ALA A 150 -0.67 16.72 12.17
CA ALA A 150 -0.37 15.75 11.11
C ALA A 150 -0.49 16.36 9.71
N LEU A 151 -1.49 17.21 9.49
CA LEU A 151 -1.71 17.93 8.23
C LEU A 151 -0.47 18.75 7.81
N PHE A 152 0.19 19.40 8.75
CA PHE A 152 1.35 20.25 8.47
C PHE A 152 2.71 19.54 8.54
N ASN A 153 2.79 18.34 9.12
CA ASN A 153 4.05 17.62 9.27
C ASN A 153 4.70 17.22 7.95
N PHE A 154 3.92 17.11 6.88
CA PHE A 154 4.38 16.50 5.64
C PHE A 154 4.29 17.42 4.41
N LYS A 155 3.96 18.71 4.61
CA LYS A 155 3.64 19.70 3.57
C LYS A 155 4.63 19.73 2.40
N ASP A 156 5.93 19.77 2.68
CA ASP A 156 6.97 19.99 1.65
C ASP A 156 7.28 18.75 0.79
N ASN A 157 6.91 17.56 1.26
CA ASN A 157 7.11 16.29 0.56
C ASN A 157 5.78 15.60 0.25
N GLN A 158 4.68 16.36 0.22
CA GLN A 158 3.37 15.80 -0.13
C GLN A 158 3.40 15.27 -1.55
N SER A 159 3.34 13.95 -1.62
CA SER A 159 3.22 13.17 -2.84
C SER A 159 2.03 12.22 -2.76
N GLU A 160 1.24 12.32 -1.69
CA GLU A 160 0.20 11.36 -1.33
C GLU A 160 -1.06 11.54 -2.18
N ILE A 161 -1.56 10.43 -2.69
CA ILE A 161 -2.86 10.31 -3.33
C ILE A 161 -3.61 9.18 -2.64
N VAL A 162 -4.83 9.43 -2.20
CA VAL A 162 -5.67 8.42 -1.57
C VAL A 162 -6.55 7.77 -2.63
N LEU A 163 -6.44 6.45 -2.78
CA LEU A 163 -7.12 5.68 -3.81
C LEU A 163 -7.99 4.57 -3.23
N ARG A 164 -9.05 4.21 -3.95
CA ARG A 164 -9.84 2.99 -3.79
C ARG A 164 -9.51 1.96 -4.89
N SER A 165 -8.21 1.81 -5.19
CA SER A 165 -7.72 0.93 -6.25
C SER A 165 -7.60 -0.53 -5.78
N THR A 166 -7.76 -1.46 -6.73
CA THR A 166 -7.55 -2.90 -6.52
C THR A 166 -6.14 -3.27 -6.95
N LEU A 167 -5.41 -4.01 -6.10
CA LEU A 167 -4.08 -4.49 -6.43
C LEU A 167 -4.13 -5.61 -7.47
N LYS A 168 -3.28 -5.53 -8.47
CA LYS A 168 -3.18 -6.51 -9.55
C LYS A 168 -1.74 -6.98 -9.73
N GLY A 169 -1.55 -8.28 -9.94
CA GLY A 169 -0.23 -8.88 -10.15
C GLY A 169 0.50 -8.32 -11.36
N ASN A 170 -0.23 -7.96 -12.43
CA ASN A 170 0.34 -7.32 -13.61
C ASN A 170 0.81 -5.87 -13.39
N GLU A 171 0.46 -5.26 -12.27
CA GLU A 171 0.88 -3.91 -11.86
C GLU A 171 2.07 -3.95 -10.88
N ILE A 172 2.59 -5.12 -10.54
CA ILE A 172 3.78 -5.22 -9.68
C ILE A 172 5.00 -4.72 -10.48
N GLU A 173 5.56 -3.62 -10.01
CA GLU A 173 6.71 -2.93 -10.61
C GLU A 173 8.03 -3.39 -9.99
N ASP A 174 8.04 -3.73 -8.70
CA ASP A 174 9.26 -4.16 -8.02
C ASP A 174 8.92 -5.07 -6.84
N MET A 175 9.84 -5.94 -6.44
CA MET A 175 9.65 -6.79 -5.27
C MET A 175 10.95 -7.07 -4.52
N VAL A 176 10.78 -7.40 -3.25
CA VAL A 176 11.80 -7.94 -2.35
C VAL A 176 11.30 -9.29 -1.87
N GLY A 177 12.09 -10.33 -2.10
CA GLY A 177 11.97 -11.59 -1.39
C GLY A 177 12.78 -11.50 -0.11
N ILE A 178 12.16 -11.80 1.03
CA ILE A 178 12.88 -11.91 2.30
C ILE A 178 13.26 -13.38 2.43
N SER A 179 14.56 -13.68 2.36
CA SER A 179 15.05 -15.01 2.66
C SER A 179 14.82 -15.32 4.14
N SER A 180 14.62 -16.60 4.43
CA SER A 180 14.60 -17.06 5.81
C SER A 180 15.90 -16.69 6.52
N SER A 181 15.80 -16.35 7.80
CA SER A 181 16.99 -16.08 8.61
C SER A 181 17.88 -17.33 8.69
N PHE A 182 19.15 -17.14 9.06
CA PHE A 182 20.05 -18.28 9.26
C PHE A 182 19.48 -19.30 10.27
N ASP A 183 18.85 -18.82 11.34
CA ASP A 183 18.21 -19.67 12.34
C ASP A 183 17.00 -20.42 11.79
N GLU A 184 16.14 -19.75 11.01
CA GLU A 184 15.02 -20.42 10.34
C GLU A 184 15.51 -21.48 9.34
N LEU A 185 16.59 -21.20 8.61
CA LEU A 185 17.21 -22.17 7.71
C LEU A 185 17.79 -23.37 8.50
N CYS A 186 18.36 -23.12 9.67
CA CYS A 186 18.84 -24.16 10.58
C CYS A 186 17.67 -25.00 11.13
N ASP A 187 16.57 -24.37 11.53
CA ASP A 187 15.34 -25.05 11.97
C ASP A 187 14.79 -25.95 10.86
N MET A 188 14.66 -25.41 9.64
CA MET A 188 14.20 -26.15 8.46
C MET A 188 15.11 -27.34 8.13
N ALA A 189 16.42 -27.21 8.35
CA ALA A 189 17.40 -28.26 8.13
C ALA A 189 17.58 -29.21 9.33
N GLY A 190 16.85 -28.99 10.44
CA GLY A 190 16.97 -29.79 11.66
C GLY A 190 18.33 -29.66 12.35
N ILE A 191 18.99 -28.50 12.22
CA ILE A 191 20.31 -28.23 12.78
C ILE A 191 20.16 -27.79 14.25
N PRO A 192 20.74 -28.52 15.21
CA PRO A 192 20.70 -28.16 16.63
C PRO A 192 21.39 -26.83 16.96
N ASP A 193 20.87 -26.10 17.95
CA ASP A 193 21.35 -24.77 18.37
C ASP A 193 22.85 -24.73 18.70
N ASP A 194 23.37 -25.78 19.35
CA ASP A 194 24.78 -25.91 19.74
C ASP A 194 25.75 -25.98 18.55
N LYS A 195 25.24 -26.23 17.34
CA LYS A 195 26.02 -26.25 16.09
C LYS A 195 25.88 -24.99 15.26
N ARG A 196 24.92 -24.11 15.57
CA ARG A 196 24.59 -22.93 14.75
C ARG A 196 25.68 -21.89 14.74
N GLU A 197 26.33 -21.64 15.89
CA GLU A 197 27.41 -20.63 15.99
C GLU A 197 28.62 -21.01 15.12
N GLN A 198 29.06 -22.27 15.18
CA GLN A 198 30.17 -22.74 14.34
C GLN A 198 29.79 -22.72 12.86
N LEU A 199 28.53 -23.03 12.54
CA LEU A 199 28.03 -23.03 11.18
C LEU A 199 27.88 -21.61 10.62
N SER A 200 27.45 -20.63 11.44
CA SER A 200 27.32 -19.22 11.03
C SER A 200 28.69 -18.61 10.75
N ILE A 201 29.70 -18.89 11.60
CA ILE A 201 31.09 -18.48 11.37
C ILE A 201 31.63 -19.10 10.09
N LYS A 202 31.36 -20.39 9.85
CA LYS A 202 31.78 -21.08 8.63
C LYS A 202 31.14 -20.45 7.38
N TYR A 203 29.84 -20.17 7.43
CA TYR A 203 29.11 -19.53 6.34
C TYR A 203 29.61 -18.12 6.05
N ALA A 204 29.80 -17.30 7.09
CA ALA A 204 30.28 -15.93 6.95
C ALA A 204 31.73 -15.83 6.45
N ARG A 205 32.52 -16.91 6.56
CA ARG A 205 33.91 -16.98 6.09
C ARG A 205 34.06 -17.74 4.78
N ASP A 206 32.99 -18.33 4.25
CA ASP A 206 33.03 -19.03 2.98
C ASP A 206 33.03 -17.99 1.85
N PRO A 207 34.09 -17.90 1.02
CA PRO A 207 34.11 -17.01 -0.13
C PRO A 207 33.05 -17.36 -1.20
N ASN A 208 32.42 -18.54 -1.09
CA ASN A 208 31.24 -18.93 -1.87
C ASN A 208 29.95 -18.97 -1.02
N GLY A 209 30.00 -18.48 0.22
CA GLY A 209 28.84 -18.35 1.08
C GLY A 209 27.83 -17.39 0.46
N LEU A 210 26.53 -17.68 0.62
CA LEU A 210 25.49 -16.71 0.29
C LEU A 210 25.61 -15.58 1.31
N ASP A 211 25.88 -14.36 0.84
CA ASP A 211 25.72 -13.20 1.70
C ASP A 211 24.28 -13.21 2.22
N ILE A 212 24.14 -13.13 3.55
CA ILE A 212 22.85 -12.87 4.19
C ILE A 212 22.57 -11.38 3.90
N GLU A 213 22.25 -11.08 2.65
CA GLU A 213 22.15 -9.71 2.17
C GLU A 213 20.97 -9.00 2.83
N ILE A 214 21.17 -7.71 3.08
CA ILE A 214 20.08 -6.80 3.40
C ILE A 214 19.07 -6.87 2.25
N PRO A 215 17.79 -7.20 2.50
CA PRO A 215 16.82 -7.35 1.41
C PRO A 215 16.74 -6.08 0.55
N ILE A 216 17.08 -6.22 -0.73
CA ILE A 216 17.02 -5.16 -1.74
C ILE A 216 15.93 -5.43 -2.76
N PHE A 217 15.42 -4.35 -3.36
CA PHE A 217 14.49 -4.44 -4.47
C PHE A 217 15.20 -4.99 -5.70
N GLY A 218 14.63 -6.02 -6.32
CA GLY A 218 15.24 -6.69 -7.48
C GLY A 218 15.20 -5.86 -8.77
N GLY A 219 14.38 -4.80 -8.81
CA GLY A 219 14.14 -3.99 -10.00
C GLY A 219 13.07 -4.60 -10.91
N ALA A 220 12.58 -3.79 -11.84
CA ALA A 220 11.39 -4.13 -12.63
C ALA A 220 11.54 -5.35 -13.52
N ARG A 221 12.70 -5.52 -14.19
CA ARG A 221 12.93 -6.66 -15.07
C ARG A 221 13.00 -7.98 -14.28
N PRO A 222 13.87 -8.14 -13.27
CA PRO A 222 13.92 -9.38 -12.48
C PRO A 222 12.59 -9.70 -11.79
N THR A 223 11.87 -8.68 -11.30
CA THR A 223 10.53 -8.83 -10.73
C THR A 223 9.56 -9.45 -11.72
N LYS A 224 9.48 -8.89 -12.95
CA LYS A 224 8.58 -9.41 -13.99
C LYS A 224 8.92 -10.85 -14.38
N GLU A 225 10.21 -11.16 -14.55
CA GLU A 225 10.67 -12.52 -14.86
C GLU A 225 10.28 -13.52 -13.78
N ALA A 226 10.44 -13.15 -12.50
CA ALA A 226 10.10 -14.01 -11.37
C ALA A 226 8.58 -14.23 -11.24
N ILE A 227 7.77 -13.19 -11.45
CA ILE A 227 6.31 -13.32 -11.50
C ILE A 227 5.90 -14.26 -12.64
N GLN A 228 6.46 -14.08 -13.85
CA GLN A 228 6.16 -14.94 -14.99
C GLN A 228 6.49 -16.40 -14.72
N LYS A 229 7.67 -16.68 -14.15
CA LYS A 229 8.08 -18.03 -13.75
C LYS A 229 7.12 -18.63 -12.72
N THR A 230 6.71 -17.84 -11.73
CA THR A 230 5.72 -18.25 -10.72
C THR A 230 4.38 -18.62 -11.35
N LEU A 231 3.89 -17.79 -12.28
CA LEU A 231 2.63 -18.04 -12.99
C LEU A 231 2.70 -19.30 -13.87
N ILE A 232 3.84 -19.56 -14.52
CA ILE A 232 4.05 -20.78 -15.31
C ILE A 232 4.01 -22.00 -14.40
N ALA A 233 4.81 -22.00 -13.32
CA ALA A 233 4.85 -23.10 -12.36
C ALA A 233 3.47 -23.37 -11.74
N PHE A 234 2.70 -22.32 -11.46
CA PHE A 234 1.33 -22.45 -10.96
C PHE A 234 0.39 -23.13 -11.98
N ARG A 235 0.47 -22.76 -13.27
CA ARG A 235 -0.32 -23.40 -14.33
C ARG A 235 0.03 -24.87 -14.47
N GLU A 236 1.32 -25.21 -14.46
CA GLU A 236 1.78 -26.60 -14.51
C GLU A 236 1.28 -27.42 -13.32
N LEU A 237 1.29 -26.84 -12.12
CA LEU A 237 0.73 -27.46 -10.91
C LEU A 237 -0.77 -27.74 -11.06
N MET A 238 -1.53 -26.77 -11.57
CA MET A 238 -2.97 -26.91 -11.79
C MET A 238 -3.28 -27.98 -12.85
N GLU A 239 -2.52 -28.02 -13.95
CA GLU A 239 -2.66 -29.04 -14.99
C GLU A 239 -2.32 -30.44 -14.47
N THR A 240 -1.23 -30.57 -13.72
CA THR A 240 -0.81 -31.84 -13.11
C THR A 240 -1.85 -32.33 -12.12
N SER A 241 -2.38 -31.44 -11.29
CA SER A 241 -3.41 -31.78 -10.31
C SER A 241 -4.70 -32.24 -10.98
N ARG A 242 -5.09 -31.56 -12.07
CA ARG A 242 -6.24 -31.98 -12.89
C ARG A 242 -6.04 -33.35 -13.52
N LYS A 243 -4.84 -33.65 -14.07
CA LYS A 243 -4.52 -34.97 -14.65
C LYS A 243 -4.54 -36.08 -13.61
N ASN A 244 -4.07 -35.79 -12.40
CA ASN A 244 -3.98 -36.76 -11.31
C ASN A 244 -5.25 -36.86 -10.45
N ASN A 245 -6.29 -36.08 -10.77
CA ASN A 245 -7.50 -35.94 -9.96
C ASN A 245 -7.20 -35.59 -8.49
N THR A 246 -6.16 -34.77 -8.26
CA THR A 246 -5.75 -34.29 -6.93
C THR A 246 -6.26 -32.87 -6.71
N TYR A 247 -6.70 -32.58 -5.49
CA TYR A 247 -7.20 -31.25 -5.11
C TYR A 247 -6.06 -30.33 -4.69
N VAL A 248 -6.03 -29.10 -5.22
CA VAL A 248 -5.15 -28.03 -4.74
C VAL A 248 -5.95 -27.19 -3.74
N ASP A 249 -5.45 -27.11 -2.51
CA ASP A 249 -6.14 -26.41 -1.43
C ASP A 249 -5.87 -24.91 -1.44
N PHE A 250 -6.91 -24.14 -1.78
CA PHE A 250 -6.91 -22.67 -1.72
C PHE A 250 -7.74 -22.13 -0.55
N SER A 251 -8.12 -22.96 0.43
CA SER A 251 -8.95 -22.55 1.58
C SER A 251 -8.32 -21.43 2.41
N LYS A 252 -6.99 -21.29 2.37
CA LYS A 252 -6.23 -20.23 3.06
C LYS A 252 -6.09 -18.93 2.25
N THR A 253 -6.75 -18.83 1.10
CA THR A 253 -6.72 -17.63 0.28
C THR A 253 -7.32 -16.46 1.03
N ALA A 254 -6.63 -15.33 1.03
CA ALA A 254 -7.11 -14.13 1.68
C ALA A 254 -8.33 -13.57 0.94
N ILE A 255 -9.35 -13.19 1.70
CA ILE A 255 -10.54 -12.50 1.18
C ILE A 255 -10.52 -11.07 1.74
N PRO A 256 -10.79 -10.05 0.92
CA PRO A 256 -11.01 -8.69 1.41
C PRO A 256 -12.02 -8.65 2.56
N HIS A 257 -11.76 -7.81 3.55
CA HIS A 257 -12.72 -7.64 4.64
C HIS A 257 -14.00 -6.99 4.13
N ALA A 258 -15.17 -7.42 4.64
CA ALA A 258 -16.47 -6.93 4.19
C ALA A 258 -16.59 -5.40 4.25
N ASP A 259 -16.17 -4.79 5.37
CA ASP A 259 -16.17 -3.34 5.53
C ASP A 259 -15.26 -2.60 4.55
N ASP A 260 -14.19 -3.23 4.06
CA ASP A 260 -13.34 -2.60 3.05
C ASP A 260 -14.10 -2.58 1.71
N LEU A 261 -14.82 -3.65 1.37
CA LEU A 261 -15.56 -3.81 0.10
C LEU A 261 -16.62 -2.74 -0.18
N LYS A 262 -17.14 -2.02 0.81
CA LYS A 262 -18.13 -0.94 0.59
C LYS A 262 -17.58 0.24 -0.22
N HIS A 263 -16.25 0.42 -0.22
CA HIS A 263 -15.57 1.46 -1.00
C HIS A 263 -15.11 0.98 -2.37
N LYS A 264 -15.34 -0.29 -2.66
CA LYS A 264 -14.96 -0.90 -3.92
C LYS A 264 -15.83 -0.33 -5.03
N LEU A 265 -15.21 -0.07 -6.18
CA LEU A 265 -15.93 0.32 -7.39
C LEU A 265 -16.38 -0.94 -8.13
N ASP A 266 -17.55 -0.85 -8.74
CA ASP A 266 -18.12 -1.90 -9.60
C ASP A 266 -17.32 -2.10 -10.90
#